data_AF-A0A961DI01-F1
#
_entry.id   AF-A0A961DI01-F1
#
_cell.length_a   1.000
_cell.length_b   1.000
_cell.length_c   1.000
_cell.angle_alpha   90.00
_cell.angle_beta   90.00
_cell.angle_gamma   90.00
#
_symmetry.space_group_name_H-M   'P 1'
#
loop_
_entity.id
_entity.type
_entity.pdbx_description
1 polymer ?
#
loop_
_entity_poly.entity_id
_entity_poly.type
_entity_poly.pdbx_seq_one_letter_code
_entity_poly.pdbx_strand_id
1 'polypeptide(L)'
;MTTQALRRPMAGQVRVSIDAVGTMVAATVTDVGLAADGFVRGDRVAFSPALADNPVVDVGTLIGIPKNVGDRQAADLLAPGLLARAMITQVRPFIRGQRIAVEIGNSTLRQVVSAWVRAMEGELVDDVAAADVVYTEEDRRLAAVEASHRQGRIQEAATEVFQAIRAGVFDGVRVPRRDADRVAA
;
A
#
# COMPACT_ATOMS: atom_id res chain seq x y z
N MET A 1 1.69 9.96 37.04
CA MET A 1 2.00 9.54 35.65
C MET A 1 2.04 8.02 35.65
N THR A 2 0.98 7.37 35.17
CA THR A 2 0.88 5.91 35.15
C THR A 2 1.68 5.43 33.93
N THR A 3 2.88 4.90 34.15
CA THR A 3 3.65 4.24 33.10
C THR A 3 2.88 2.99 32.69
N GLN A 4 2.03 3.09 31.66
CA GLN A 4 1.37 1.93 31.09
C GLN A 4 2.47 1.01 30.59
N ALA A 5 2.63 -0.15 31.24
CA ALA A 5 3.65 -1.12 30.86
C ALA A 5 3.33 -1.62 29.45
N LEU A 6 4.05 -1.11 28.44
CA LEU A 6 3.88 -1.50 27.05
C LEU A 6 4.19 -2.99 26.91
N ARG A 7 3.20 -3.79 26.48
CA ARG A 7 3.28 -5.24 26.30
C ARG A 7 4.54 -5.61 25.51
N ARG A 8 5.44 -6.42 26.06
CA ARG A 8 6.64 -6.88 25.34
C ARG A 8 6.27 -7.79 24.17
N PRO A 9 6.95 -7.68 23.01
CA PRO A 9 6.76 -8.59 21.90
C PRO A 9 7.21 -10.01 22.28
N MET A 10 6.44 -11.00 21.85
CA MET A 10 6.77 -12.42 21.99
C MET A 10 7.51 -12.93 20.75
N ALA A 11 7.74 -14.24 20.66
CA ALA A 11 8.42 -14.80 19.51
C ALA A 11 7.65 -14.53 18.19
N GLY A 12 8.35 -14.09 17.14
CA GLY A 12 7.74 -13.73 15.85
C GLY A 12 6.98 -12.40 15.86
N GLN A 13 7.15 -11.57 16.89
CA GLN A 13 6.47 -10.28 17.02
C GLN A 13 7.48 -9.14 17.13
N VAL A 14 7.03 -7.96 16.72
CA VAL A 14 7.73 -6.70 16.97
C VAL A 14 6.79 -5.70 17.60
N ARG A 15 7.37 -4.74 18.31
CA ARG A 15 6.68 -3.54 18.77
C ARG A 15 6.96 -2.41 17.80
N VAL A 16 5.95 -1.61 17.47
CA VAL A 16 6.07 -0.49 16.54
C VAL A 16 5.63 0.84 17.16
N SER A 17 6.17 1.94 16.64
CA SER A 17 5.71 3.32 16.88
C SER A 17 5.13 3.84 15.57
N ILE A 18 3.88 4.31 15.57
CA ILE A 18 3.20 4.79 14.36
C ILE A 18 3.81 6.13 13.93
N ASP A 19 4.18 6.24 12.65
CA ASP A 19 4.77 7.43 12.05
C ASP A 19 3.79 8.14 11.09
N ALA A 20 2.93 7.36 10.41
CA ALA A 20 1.87 7.89 9.56
C ALA A 20 0.70 6.89 9.42
N VAL A 21 -0.52 7.42 9.29
CA VAL A 21 -1.72 6.63 9.02
C VAL A 21 -2.38 7.13 7.73
N GLY A 22 -2.68 6.18 6.84
CA GLY A 22 -3.36 6.42 5.58
C GLY A 22 -4.20 5.22 5.19
N THR A 23 -4.02 4.74 3.96
CA THR A 23 -4.58 3.45 3.51
C THR A 23 -3.89 2.25 4.17
N MET A 24 -2.65 2.46 4.60
CA MET A 24 -1.84 1.59 5.43
C MET A 24 -1.32 2.39 6.64
N VAL A 25 -0.80 1.72 7.65
CA VAL A 25 -0.06 2.34 8.74
C VAL A 25 1.42 2.18 8.45
N ALA A 26 2.17 3.29 8.43
CA ALA A 26 3.63 3.29 8.42
C ALA A 26 4.14 3.51 9.85
N ALA A 27 5.15 2.73 10.24
CA ALA A 27 5.64 2.69 11.60
C ALA A 27 7.10 2.27 11.67
N THR A 28 7.74 2.58 12.79
CA THR A 28 9.13 2.21 13.08
C THR A 28 9.16 1.12 14.16
N VAL A 29 9.94 0.06 13.93
CA VAL A 29 10.15 -1.01 14.90
C VAL A 29 10.94 -0.47 16.10
N THR A 30 10.32 -0.50 17.28
CA THR A 30 10.91 -0.04 18.54
C THR A 30 11.47 -1.18 19.39
N ASP A 31 10.91 -2.38 19.26
CA ASP A 31 11.39 -3.56 19.97
C ASP A 31 11.10 -4.84 19.21
N VAL A 32 11.89 -5.88 19.47
CA VAL A 32 11.90 -7.11 18.67
C VAL A 32 11.84 -8.30 19.61
N GLY A 33 10.87 -9.19 19.39
CA GLY A 33 10.78 -10.45 20.10
C GLY A 33 11.76 -11.50 19.54
N LEU A 34 11.90 -12.63 20.23
CA LEU A 34 12.73 -13.75 19.75
C LEU A 34 12.25 -14.23 18.37
N ALA A 35 13.13 -14.68 17.48
CA ALA A 35 12.75 -15.23 16.16
C ALA A 35 11.85 -14.31 15.30
N ALA A 36 11.95 -12.99 15.48
CA ALA A 36 11.38 -12.00 14.57
C ALA A 36 12.34 -11.83 13.37
N ASP A 37 12.50 -12.90 12.60
CA ASP A 37 13.47 -12.97 11.51
C ASP A 37 13.20 -11.88 10.46
N GLY A 38 14.28 -11.22 10.02
CA GLY A 38 14.22 -10.19 8.99
C GLY A 38 13.89 -8.77 9.49
N PHE A 39 13.68 -8.56 10.79
CA PHE A 39 13.45 -7.22 11.36
C PHE A 39 14.36 -6.90 12.55
N VAL A 40 14.80 -5.64 12.62
CA VAL A 40 15.58 -5.07 13.72
C VAL A 40 14.98 -3.75 14.20
N ARG A 41 15.40 -3.28 15.38
CA ARG A 41 15.01 -1.95 15.87
C ARG A 41 15.44 -0.88 14.87
N GLY A 42 14.54 0.07 14.60
CA GLY A 42 14.74 1.14 13.63
C GLY A 42 14.28 0.79 12.20
N ASP A 43 13.88 -0.45 11.93
CA ASP A 43 13.28 -0.79 10.64
C ASP A 43 11.95 -0.07 10.45
N ARG A 44 11.74 0.44 9.24
CA ARG A 44 10.51 1.10 8.82
C ARG A 44 9.62 0.06 8.16
N VAL A 45 8.37 -0.01 8.59
CA VAL A 45 7.41 -1.04 8.17
C VAL A 45 6.04 -0.45 7.89
N ALA A 46 5.30 -1.11 6.99
CA ALA A 46 3.91 -0.83 6.70
C ALA A 46 3.04 -2.04 7.06
N PHE A 47 1.83 -1.80 7.57
CA PHE A 47 0.86 -2.85 7.90
C PHE A 47 -0.58 -2.35 7.83
N SER A 48 -1.54 -3.29 7.93
CA SER A 48 -2.97 -3.00 7.81
C SER A 48 -3.48 -2.10 8.95
N PRO A 49 -4.29 -1.06 8.68
CA PRO A 49 -4.91 -0.24 9.72
C PRO A 49 -5.78 -1.03 10.71
N ALA A 50 -6.25 -2.23 10.34
CA ALA A 50 -7.00 -3.10 11.25
C ALA A 50 -6.18 -3.57 12.48
N LEU A 51 -4.85 -3.40 12.45
CA LEU A 51 -3.95 -3.75 13.54
C LEU A 51 -3.45 -2.52 14.33
N ALA A 52 -3.92 -1.31 13.98
CA ALA A 52 -3.36 -0.06 14.51
C ALA A 52 -3.54 0.12 16.02
N ASP A 53 -4.58 -0.46 16.61
CA ASP A 53 -4.85 -0.37 18.05
C ASP A 53 -3.87 -1.20 18.89
N ASN A 54 -3.05 -2.05 18.26
CA ASN A 54 -2.07 -2.88 18.94
C ASN A 54 -0.64 -2.48 18.54
N PRO A 55 0.18 -1.96 19.48
CA PRO A 55 1.57 -1.62 19.19
C PRO A 55 2.46 -2.86 18.99
N VAL A 56 1.97 -4.08 19.23
CA VAL A 56 2.69 -5.35 19.01
C VAL A 56 2.08 -6.10 17.83
N VAL A 57 2.87 -6.31 16.79
CA VAL A 57 2.42 -6.83 15.48
C VAL A 57 3.24 -8.06 15.09
N ASP A 58 2.60 -9.05 14.46
CA ASP A 58 3.26 -10.25 13.95
C ASP A 58 4.09 -9.93 12.69
N VAL A 59 5.33 -10.40 12.64
CA VAL A 59 6.28 -10.08 11.54
C VAL A 59 5.77 -10.50 10.16
N GLY A 60 4.98 -11.57 10.08
CA GLY A 60 4.40 -12.06 8.83
C GLY A 60 3.36 -11.11 8.20
N THR A 61 2.94 -10.08 8.93
CA THR A 61 1.98 -9.08 8.44
C THR A 61 2.64 -7.76 8.03
N LEU A 62 3.95 -7.62 8.28
CA LEU A 62 4.70 -6.39 8.05
C LEU A 62 5.31 -6.37 6.65
N ILE A 63 5.28 -5.21 6.02
CA ILE A 63 5.96 -4.93 4.75
C ILE A 63 7.08 -3.95 5.04
N GLY A 64 8.34 -4.28 4.70
CA GLY A 64 9.46 -3.36 4.90
C GLY A 64 9.36 -2.14 3.98
N ILE A 65 9.51 -0.93 4.53
CA ILE A 65 9.54 0.32 3.76
C ILE A 65 11.00 0.64 3.41
N PRO A 66 11.36 0.76 2.12
CA PRO A 66 12.71 1.13 1.70
C PRO A 66 13.12 2.53 2.20
N LYS A 67 14.42 2.72 2.47
CA LYS A 67 14.98 3.98 3.00
C LYS A 67 14.67 5.23 2.17
N ASN A 68 14.44 5.06 0.87
CA ASN A 68 14.20 6.12 -0.11
C ASN A 68 12.72 6.33 -0.45
N VAL A 69 11.80 5.71 0.31
CA VAL A 69 10.37 6.00 0.27
C VAL A 69 10.00 6.67 1.58
N GLY A 70 9.22 7.76 1.56
CA GLY A 70 8.75 8.41 2.79
C GLY A 70 7.63 7.64 3.48
N ASP A 71 7.53 7.70 4.81
CA ASP A 71 6.51 6.96 5.60
C ASP A 71 5.10 7.35 5.19
N ARG A 72 4.86 8.66 4.98
CA ARG A 72 3.57 9.16 4.52
C ARG A 72 3.22 8.63 3.13
N GLN A 73 4.17 8.62 2.19
CA GLN A 73 3.94 8.06 0.85
C GLN A 73 3.61 6.56 0.94
N ALA A 74 4.32 5.80 1.76
CA ALA A 74 4.02 4.39 1.98
C ALA A 74 2.62 4.19 2.58
N ALA A 75 2.25 4.94 3.61
CA ALA A 75 0.94 4.89 4.25
C ALA A 75 -0.21 5.21 3.26
N ASP A 76 0.00 6.19 2.39
CA ASP A 76 -1.04 6.69 1.48
C ASP A 76 -1.17 5.87 0.19
N LEU A 77 -0.05 5.35 -0.34
CA LEU A 77 0.01 4.80 -1.70
C LEU A 77 0.20 3.28 -1.77
N LEU A 78 0.68 2.62 -0.70
CA LEU A 78 1.02 1.19 -0.78
C LEU A 78 -0.20 0.32 -1.09
N ALA A 79 -1.29 0.43 -0.31
CA ALA A 79 -2.49 -0.36 -0.55
C ALA A 79 -3.16 -0.09 -1.91
N PRO A 80 -3.45 1.17 -2.32
CA PRO A 80 -4.02 1.42 -3.65
C PRO A 80 -3.03 1.04 -4.77
N GLY A 81 -1.73 1.16 -4.56
CA GLY A 81 -0.69 0.73 -5.50
C GLY A 81 -0.69 -0.80 -5.69
N LEU A 82 -0.76 -1.57 -4.61
CA LEU A 82 -0.87 -3.03 -4.66
C LEU A 82 -2.12 -3.48 -5.39
N LEU A 83 -3.25 -2.82 -5.12
CA LEU A 83 -4.52 -3.13 -5.75
C LEU A 83 -4.50 -2.78 -7.25
N ALA A 84 -4.03 -1.58 -7.61
CA ALA A 84 -3.88 -1.16 -9.00
C ALA A 84 -2.95 -2.10 -9.79
N ARG A 85 -1.82 -2.48 -9.18
CA ARG A 85 -0.90 -3.47 -9.75
C ARG A 85 -1.62 -4.80 -10.01
N ALA A 86 -2.38 -5.32 -9.05
CA ALA A 86 -3.12 -6.56 -9.23
C ALA A 86 -4.18 -6.44 -10.35
N MET A 87 -4.90 -5.33 -10.43
CA MET A 87 -5.85 -5.06 -11.51
C MET A 87 -5.16 -5.12 -12.88
N ILE A 88 -4.00 -4.47 -13.01
CA ILE A 88 -3.30 -4.33 -14.29
C ILE A 88 -2.50 -5.58 -14.66
N THR A 89 -1.93 -6.30 -13.70
CA THR A 89 -1.01 -7.42 -14.01
C THR A 89 -1.68 -8.79 -13.93
N GLN A 90 -2.84 -8.91 -13.26
CA GLN A 90 -3.45 -10.21 -12.97
C GLN A 90 -4.89 -10.30 -13.44
N VAL A 91 -5.70 -9.25 -13.24
CA VAL A 91 -7.13 -9.29 -13.59
C VAL A 91 -7.34 -8.97 -15.05
N ARG A 92 -6.85 -7.82 -15.50
CA ARG A 92 -7.05 -7.34 -16.87
C ARG A 92 -5.78 -6.67 -17.40
N PRO A 93 -4.80 -7.47 -17.88
CA PRO A 93 -3.61 -6.95 -18.53
C PRO A 93 -3.91 -6.19 -19.80
N PHE A 94 -3.10 -5.17 -20.05
CA PHE A 94 -3.10 -4.40 -21.29
C PHE A 94 -1.66 -4.30 -21.84
N ILE A 95 -1.54 -3.95 -23.12
CA ILE A 95 -0.25 -3.72 -23.78
C ILE A 95 -0.03 -2.24 -24.07
N ARG A 96 1.23 -1.82 -24.20
CA ARG A 96 1.61 -0.46 -24.58
C ARG A 96 0.77 0.06 -25.76
N GLY A 97 0.30 1.30 -25.64
CA GLY A 97 -0.45 2.00 -26.69
C GLY A 97 -1.92 1.65 -26.80
N GLN A 98 -2.45 0.70 -26.01
CA GLN A 98 -3.90 0.51 -25.92
C GLN A 98 -4.57 1.73 -25.29
N ARG A 99 -5.86 1.91 -25.58
CA ARG A 99 -6.72 2.93 -24.97
C ARG A 99 -7.43 2.35 -23.75
N ILE A 100 -7.28 2.99 -22.60
CA ILE A 100 -7.78 2.55 -21.30
C ILE A 100 -8.76 3.58 -20.76
N ALA A 101 -9.95 3.13 -20.37
CA ALA A 101 -10.87 3.88 -19.52
C ALA A 101 -10.82 3.35 -18.07
N VAL A 102 -11.02 4.24 -17.09
CA VAL A 102 -11.00 3.89 -15.65
C VAL A 102 -12.30 4.32 -14.98
N GLU A 103 -13.23 3.38 -14.85
CA GLU A 103 -14.56 3.56 -14.23
C GLU A 103 -14.57 3.07 -12.77
N ILE A 104 -13.77 3.73 -11.93
CA ILE A 104 -13.65 3.41 -10.50
C ILE A 104 -14.15 4.57 -9.65
N GLY A 105 -15.10 4.30 -8.75
CA GLY A 105 -15.67 5.33 -7.88
C GLY A 105 -14.65 5.97 -6.93
N ASN A 106 -13.78 5.17 -6.32
CA ASN A 106 -12.73 5.64 -5.41
C ASN A 106 -11.72 6.53 -6.15
N SER A 107 -11.67 7.81 -5.78
CA SER A 107 -10.84 8.81 -6.47
C SER A 107 -9.34 8.57 -6.33
N THR A 108 -8.85 8.14 -5.16
CA THR A 108 -7.44 7.81 -4.96
C THR A 108 -7.03 6.64 -5.83
N LEU A 109 -7.79 5.54 -5.79
CA LEU A 109 -7.49 4.36 -6.58
C LEU A 109 -7.56 4.65 -8.08
N ARG A 110 -8.56 5.40 -8.54
CA ARG A 110 -8.67 5.82 -9.94
C ARG A 110 -7.43 6.59 -10.41
N GLN A 111 -6.94 7.53 -9.59
CA GLN A 111 -5.72 8.28 -9.87
C GLN A 111 -4.49 7.36 -9.92
N VAL A 112 -4.37 6.40 -8.98
CA VAL A 112 -3.24 5.45 -8.94
C VAL A 112 -3.26 4.50 -10.14
N VAL A 113 -4.42 3.96 -10.52
CA VAL A 113 -4.58 3.12 -11.73
C VAL A 113 -4.22 3.95 -12.97
N SER A 114 -4.73 5.18 -13.08
CA SER A 114 -4.43 6.07 -14.20
C SER A 114 -2.93 6.39 -14.30
N ALA A 115 -2.27 6.62 -13.17
CA ALA A 115 -0.83 6.87 -13.11
C ALA A 115 -0.02 5.65 -13.58
N TRP A 116 -0.39 4.45 -13.13
CA TRP A 116 0.21 3.20 -13.60
C TRP A 116 0.02 2.99 -15.10
N VAL A 117 -1.19 3.22 -15.61
CA VAL A 117 -1.49 3.09 -17.04
C VAL A 117 -0.56 3.97 -17.86
N ARG A 118 -0.39 5.24 -17.47
CA ARG A 118 0.55 6.16 -18.13
C ARG A 118 2.00 5.70 -18.03
N ALA A 119 2.43 5.21 -16.86
CA ALA A 119 3.79 4.72 -16.65
C ALA A 119 4.11 3.48 -17.50
N MET A 120 3.09 2.67 -17.81
CA MET A 120 3.16 1.52 -18.72
C MET A 120 2.80 1.89 -20.16
N GLU A 121 2.74 3.19 -20.46
CA GLU A 121 2.55 3.74 -21.80
C GLU A 121 1.23 3.33 -22.47
N GLY A 122 0.19 3.12 -21.65
CA GLY A 122 -1.19 3.09 -22.10
C GLY A 122 -1.75 4.50 -22.30
N GLU A 123 -2.70 4.64 -23.21
CA GLU A 123 -3.40 5.89 -23.51
C GLU A 123 -4.68 5.97 -22.68
N LEU A 124 -4.82 6.98 -21.83
CA LEU A 124 -6.07 7.16 -21.08
C LEU A 124 -7.10 7.88 -21.93
N VAL A 125 -8.31 7.32 -21.99
CA VAL A 125 -9.46 7.90 -22.67
C VAL A 125 -10.61 8.11 -21.70
N ASP A 126 -11.34 9.20 -21.87
CA ASP A 126 -12.53 9.51 -21.05
C ASP A 126 -13.78 8.76 -21.56
N ASP A 127 -13.84 8.50 -22.87
CA ASP A 127 -14.95 7.77 -23.48
C ASP A 127 -14.71 6.25 -23.41
N VAL A 128 -15.54 5.58 -22.62
CA VAL A 128 -15.53 4.13 -22.45
C VAL A 128 -15.78 3.40 -23.78
N ALA A 129 -16.59 3.98 -24.68
CA ALA A 129 -16.86 3.38 -25.99
C ALA A 129 -15.63 3.40 -26.92
N ALA A 130 -14.65 4.28 -26.63
CA ALA A 130 -13.39 4.36 -27.36
C ALA A 130 -12.27 3.53 -26.71
N ALA A 131 -12.51 2.90 -25.56
CA ALA A 131 -11.50 2.14 -24.83
C ALA A 131 -11.37 0.70 -25.34
N ASP A 132 -10.13 0.21 -25.42
CA ASP A 132 -9.82 -1.20 -25.68
C ASP A 132 -9.89 -2.02 -24.38
N VAL A 133 -9.58 -1.37 -23.24
CA VAL A 133 -9.61 -1.94 -21.89
C VAL A 133 -10.33 -0.98 -20.95
N VAL A 134 -11.25 -1.50 -20.15
CA VAL A 134 -11.96 -0.72 -19.13
C VAL A 134 -11.69 -1.33 -17.77
N TYR A 135 -11.17 -0.52 -16.84
CA TYR A 135 -11.02 -0.92 -15.44
C TYR A 135 -12.25 -0.50 -14.65
N THR A 136 -12.93 -1.49 -14.07
CA THR A 136 -14.22 -1.32 -13.40
C THR A 136 -14.13 -1.62 -11.89
N GLU A 137 -15.23 -1.35 -11.19
CA GLU A 137 -15.42 -1.74 -9.80
C GLU A 137 -15.43 -3.27 -9.59
N GLU A 138 -15.81 -4.05 -10.61
CA GLU A 138 -15.72 -5.51 -10.56
C GLU A 138 -14.26 -5.97 -10.60
N ASP A 139 -13.46 -5.43 -11.51
CA ASP A 139 -12.03 -5.73 -11.59
C ASP A 139 -11.32 -5.40 -10.26
N ARG A 140 -11.74 -4.30 -9.61
CA ARG A 140 -11.25 -3.95 -8.26
C ARG A 140 -11.56 -5.03 -7.23
N ARG A 141 -12.78 -5.58 -7.23
CA ARG A 141 -13.18 -6.65 -6.29
C ARG A 141 -12.39 -7.92 -6.54
N LEU A 142 -12.23 -8.32 -7.80
CA LEU A 142 -11.43 -9.49 -8.19
C LEU A 142 -9.95 -9.31 -7.77
N ALA A 143 -9.38 -8.13 -8.02
CA ALA A 143 -8.01 -7.83 -7.63
C ALA A 143 -7.80 -7.87 -6.10
N ALA A 144 -8.78 -7.45 -5.32
CA ALA A 144 -8.71 -7.52 -3.86
C ALA A 144 -8.69 -8.97 -3.34
N VAL A 145 -9.45 -9.87 -3.99
CA VAL A 145 -9.42 -11.31 -3.68
C VAL A 145 -8.06 -11.91 -4.03
N GLU A 146 -7.56 -11.65 -5.25
CA GLU A 146 -6.24 -12.14 -5.69
C GLU A 146 -5.10 -11.64 -4.79
N ALA A 147 -5.13 -10.36 -4.40
CA ALA A 147 -4.14 -9.78 -3.48
C ALA A 147 -4.18 -10.43 -2.09
N SER A 148 -5.35 -10.86 -1.62
CA SER A 148 -5.52 -11.48 -0.30
C SER A 148 -5.02 -12.94 -0.26
N HIS A 149 -5.17 -13.68 -1.36
CA HIS A 149 -4.82 -15.11 -1.41
C HIS A 149 -3.32 -15.38 -1.52
N ARG A 150 -2.51 -14.37 -1.87
CA ARG A 150 -1.08 -14.54 -2.18
C ARG A 150 -0.17 -13.90 -1.12
N GLN A 151 -0.42 -14.18 0.17
CA GLN A 151 0.39 -13.64 1.28
C GLN A 151 1.90 -13.77 1.06
N GLY A 152 2.40 -14.86 0.46
CA GLY A 152 3.83 -15.03 0.16
C GLY A 152 4.41 -14.12 -0.94
N ARG A 153 3.57 -13.51 -1.79
CA ARG A 153 3.97 -12.61 -2.88
C ARG A 153 3.71 -11.13 -2.58
N ILE A 154 3.20 -10.80 -1.40
CA ILE A 154 2.87 -9.41 -1.05
C ILE A 154 4.13 -8.54 -0.95
N GLN A 155 5.26 -9.09 -0.49
CA GLN A 155 6.54 -8.38 -0.42
C GLN A 155 7.09 -8.06 -1.82
N GLU A 156 6.99 -9.02 -2.74
CA GLU A 156 7.39 -8.84 -4.14
C GLU A 156 6.51 -7.77 -4.81
N ALA A 157 5.19 -7.88 -4.66
CA ALA A 157 4.26 -6.88 -5.17
C ALA A 157 4.51 -5.48 -4.55
N ALA A 158 4.81 -5.41 -3.25
CA ALA A 158 5.14 -4.17 -2.57
C ALA A 158 6.43 -3.57 -3.10
N THR A 159 7.42 -4.40 -3.47
CA THR A 159 8.68 -3.94 -4.07
C THR A 159 8.43 -3.18 -5.37
N GLU A 160 7.58 -3.70 -6.25
CA GLU A 160 7.21 -3.00 -7.50
C GLU A 160 6.46 -1.69 -7.23
N VAL A 161 5.57 -1.67 -6.23
CA VAL A 161 4.86 -0.44 -5.83
C VAL A 161 5.84 0.60 -5.28
N PHE A 162 6.80 0.20 -4.44
CA PHE A 162 7.82 1.12 -3.93
C PHE A 162 8.75 1.62 -5.02
N GLN A 163 9.07 0.79 -6.03
CA GLN A 163 9.81 1.25 -7.20
C GLN A 163 9.03 2.31 -7.99
N ALA A 164 7.72 2.12 -8.17
CA ALA A 164 6.86 3.11 -8.81
C ALA A 164 6.76 4.42 -8.00
N ILE A 165 6.62 4.33 -6.67
CA ILE A 165 6.67 5.51 -5.77
C ILE A 165 7.99 6.26 -5.96
N ARG A 166 9.13 5.54 -5.93
CA ARG A 166 10.46 6.14 -6.08
C ARG A 166 10.66 6.78 -7.46
N ALA A 167 10.07 6.21 -8.50
CA ALA A 167 10.14 6.75 -9.85
C ALA A 167 9.20 7.96 -10.07
N GLY A 168 8.47 8.41 -9.04
CA GLY A 168 7.56 9.55 -9.13
C GLY A 168 6.27 9.25 -9.88
N VAL A 169 5.95 7.97 -10.13
CA VAL A 169 4.74 7.57 -10.90
C VAL A 169 3.48 8.15 -10.26
N PHE A 170 3.43 8.23 -8.92
CA PHE A 170 2.26 8.68 -8.18
C PHE A 170 2.34 10.14 -7.68
N ASP A 171 3.30 10.95 -8.14
CA ASP A 171 3.49 12.31 -7.61
C ASP A 171 2.28 13.23 -7.83
N GLY A 172 1.46 12.93 -8.85
CA GLY A 172 0.21 13.63 -9.13
C GLY A 172 -1.01 13.12 -8.35
N VAL A 173 -0.89 12.03 -7.57
CA VAL A 173 -2.01 11.40 -6.87
C VAL A 173 -2.33 12.19 -5.60
N ARG A 174 -3.59 12.61 -5.47
CA ARG A 174 -4.10 13.26 -4.25
C ARG A 174 -4.85 12.25 -3.38
N VAL A 175 -4.34 12.01 -2.17
CA VAL A 175 -5.00 11.20 -1.15
C VAL A 175 -5.76 12.12 -0.18
N PRO A 176 -7.10 11.99 -0.06
CA PRO A 176 -7.86 12.75 0.91
C PRO A 176 -7.40 12.43 2.34
N ARG A 177 -7.02 13.45 3.10
CA ARG A 177 -6.61 13.30 4.50
C ARG A 177 -7.84 13.05 5.37
N ARG A 178 -7.74 12.14 6.34
CA ARG A 178 -8.69 12.06 7.47
C ARG A 178 -8.17 12.94 8.60
N ASP A 179 -9.05 13.70 9.25
CA ASP A 179 -8.73 14.65 10.34
C ASP A 179 -8.10 14.00 11.61
N ALA A 180 -7.97 12.67 11.65
CA ALA A 180 -7.40 11.93 12.77
C ALA A 180 -5.87 12.16 12.96
N ASP A 181 -5.18 12.82 12.02
CA ASP A 181 -3.78 13.27 12.18
C ASP A 181 -3.60 14.32 13.31
N ARG A 182 -4.67 14.77 14.01
CA ARG A 182 -4.59 15.71 15.14
C ARG A 182 -4.40 15.09 16.53
N VAL A 183 -4.37 13.77 16.68
CA VAL A 183 -4.26 13.14 18.02
C VAL A 183 -2.84 12.62 18.26
N ALA A 184 -1.88 13.54 18.33
CA ALA A 184 -0.61 13.39 19.06
C ALA A 184 0.15 14.73 18.96
N ALA A 185 -0.33 15.74 19.69
CA ALA A 185 0.46 16.91 20.08
C ALA A 185 0.48 16.96 21.61
#